data_AF-A0A934QNP4-F1
#
_entry.id   AF-A0A934QNP4-F1
#
_cell.length_a   1.000
_cell.length_b   1.000
_cell.length_c   1.000
_cell.angle_alpha   90.00
_cell.angle_beta   90.00
_cell.angle_gamma   90.00
#
_symmetry.space_group_name_H-M   'P 1'
#
loop_
_entity.id
_entity.type
_entity.pdbx_description
1 polymer ?
#
loop_
_entity_poly.entity_id
_entity_poly.type
_entity_poly.pdbx_seq_one_letter_code
_entity_poly.pdbx_strand_id
1 'polypeptide(L)' 'MPGKFRYWCGECGYRTPWGDDAEGAERLALHYRRRHPGAEEGGDFEVRSGARRSGCLGALMLLLLPPGRRS' A
#
# COMPACT_ATOMS: atom_id res chain seq x y z
N MET A 1 -6.64 13.88 -12.59
CA MET A 1 -7.56 13.00 -11.83
C MET A 1 -6.88 12.66 -10.51
N PRO A 2 -7.50 12.94 -9.35
CA PRO A 2 -6.90 12.58 -8.07
C PRO A 2 -6.82 11.05 -7.97
N GLY A 3 -5.69 10.54 -7.48
CA GLY A 3 -5.55 9.12 -7.16
C GLY A 3 -6.51 8.73 -6.03
N LYS A 4 -6.94 7.47 -6.00
CA LYS A 4 -7.67 6.90 -4.85
C LYS A 4 -6.67 6.23 -3.91
N PHE A 5 -6.82 6.44 -2.62
CA PHE A 5 -5.92 5.95 -1.58
C PHE A 5 -6.57 4.82 -0.80
N ARG A 6 -5.75 3.87 -0.35
CA ARG A 6 -6.15 2.81 0.58
C ARG A 6 -5.07 2.63 1.62
N TYR A 7 -5.44 2.75 2.89
CA TYR A 7 -4.54 2.64 4.02
C TYR A 7 -4.65 1.27 4.66
N TRP A 8 -3.57 0.79 5.27
CA TRP A 8 -3.55 -0.47 6.00
C TRP A 8 -2.81 -0.38 7.33
N CYS A 9 -3.33 -1.08 8.32
CA CYS A 9 -2.78 -1.18 9.67
C CYS A 9 -1.63 -2.18 9.71
N GLY A 10 -0.49 -1.76 10.28
CA GLY A 10 0.69 -2.61 10.43
C GLY A 10 0.52 -3.72 11.47
N GLU A 11 -0.41 -3.56 12.40
CA GLU A 11 -0.55 -4.47 13.56
C GLU A 11 -1.53 -5.63 13.32
N CYS A 12 -2.64 -5.39 12.62
CA CYS A 12 -3.74 -6.38 12.55
C CYS A 12 -4.32 -6.62 11.14
N GLY A 13 -3.73 -6.03 10.10
CA GLY A 13 -4.16 -6.25 8.71
C GLY A 13 -5.49 -5.58 8.33
N TYR A 14 -6.02 -4.69 9.18
CA TYR A 14 -7.14 -3.81 8.84
C TYR A 14 -6.79 -2.93 7.64
N ARG A 15 -7.77 -2.69 6.74
CA ARG A 15 -7.58 -1.86 5.54
C ARG A 15 -8.78 -0.94 5.36
N THR A 16 -8.52 0.31 5.00
CA THR A 16 -9.59 1.26 4.68
C THR A 16 -10.18 0.93 3.30
N PRO A 17 -11.42 1.36 3.00
CA PRO A 17 -11.90 1.37 1.63
C PRO A 17 -11.07 2.34 0.78
N TRP A 18 -11.10 2.14 -0.53
CA TRP A 18 -10.49 3.08 -1.49
C TRP A 18 -11.25 4.40 -1.44
N GLY A 19 -10.53 5.49 -1.22
CA GLY A 19 -11.15 6.80 -1.04
C GLY A 19 -10.18 7.93 -1.27
N ASP A 20 -10.54 9.07 -0.71
CA ASP A 20 -9.69 10.25 -0.68
C ASP A 20 -8.65 10.12 0.43
N ASP A 21 -7.50 10.78 0.23
CA ASP A 21 -6.33 10.63 1.07
C ASP A 21 -6.62 10.92 2.55
N ALA A 22 -7.20 12.10 2.81
CA ALA A 22 -7.54 12.55 4.15
C ALA A 22 -8.53 11.61 4.87
N GLU A 23 -9.54 11.10 4.16
CA GLU A 23 -10.53 10.19 4.74
C GLU A 23 -9.90 8.83 5.10
N GLY A 24 -8.97 8.35 4.27
CA GLY A 24 -8.21 7.14 4.53
C GLY A 24 -7.31 7.26 5.77
N ALA A 25 -6.53 8.34 5.83
CA ALA A 25 -5.64 8.62 6.96
C ALA A 25 -6.42 8.77 8.28
N GLU A 26 -7.51 9.53 8.28
CA GLU A 26 -8.35 9.71 9.47
C GLU A 26 -8.93 8.37 9.96
N ARG A 27 -9.43 7.52 9.05
CA ARG A 27 -9.93 6.20 9.42
C ARG A 27 -8.85 5.29 10.02
N LEU A 28 -7.63 5.32 9.48
CA LEU A 28 -6.53 4.54 10.04
C LEU A 28 -6.16 5.05 11.44
N ALA A 29 -6.09 6.37 11.65
CA ALA A 29 -5.82 6.95 12.97
C ALA A 29 -6.90 6.60 14.00
N LEU A 30 -8.18 6.69 13.60
CA LEU A 30 -9.30 6.26 14.45
C LEU A 30 -9.26 4.76 14.76
N HIS A 31 -8.83 3.95 13.79
CA HIS A 31 -8.65 2.52 13.99
C HIS A 31 -7.57 2.25 15.06
N TYR A 32 -6.38 2.87 14.93
CA TYR A 32 -5.30 2.74 15.91
C TYR A 32 -5.75 3.14 17.32
N ARG A 33 -6.42 4.29 17.46
CA ARG A 33 -6.94 4.75 18.76
C ARG A 33 -7.93 3.79 19.41
N ARG A 34 -8.70 3.03 18.64
CA ARG A 34 -9.74 2.11 19.15
C ARG A 34 -9.24 0.68 19.35
N ARG A 35 -8.33 0.21 18.49
CA ARG A 35 -7.89 -1.19 18.44
C ARG A 35 -6.49 -1.40 18.98
N HIS A 36 -5.66 -0.37 18.98
CA HIS A 36 -4.26 -0.41 19.39
C HIS A 36 -3.94 0.76 20.34
N PRO A 37 -4.60 0.86 21.50
CA PRO A 37 -4.31 1.93 22.46
C PRO A 37 -2.86 1.82 22.95
N GLY A 38 -2.05 2.86 22.68
CA GLY A 38 -0.65 2.92 23.10
C GLY A 38 0.36 2.25 22.16
N ALA A 39 -0.09 1.68 21.03
CA ALA A 39 0.84 1.30 19.96
C ALA A 39 1.25 2.55 19.17
N GLU A 40 2.49 2.58 18.70
CA GLU A 40 2.91 3.59 17.74
C GLU A 40 2.07 3.46 16.47
N GLU A 41 1.65 4.61 15.94
CA GLU A 41 0.90 4.69 14.69
C GLU A 41 1.78 4.18 13.55
N GLY A 42 1.52 2.94 13.14
CA GLY A 42 2.18 2.28 12.03
C GLY A 42 1.22 2.07 10.87
N GLY A 43 1.71 1.36 9.86
CA GLY A 43 0.96 1.10 8.64
C GLY A 43 1.55 1.83 7.45
N ASP A 44 0.84 1.71 6.34
CA ASP A 44 1.35 2.07 5.02
C ASP A 44 0.14 2.35 4.10
N PHE A 45 0.34 2.69 2.83
CA PHE A 45 -0.77 3.00 1.92
C PHE A 45 -0.54 2.62 0.47
N GLU A 46 -1.63 2.38 -0.26
CA GLU A 46 -1.64 2.21 -1.70
C GLU A 46 -2.29 3.41 -2.39
N VAL A 47 -1.72 3.79 -3.53
CA VAL A 47 -2.28 4.80 -4.43
C VAL A 47 -2.73 4.15 -5.73
N ARG A 48 -4.01 4.29 -6.05
CA ARG A 48 -4.62 3.91 -7.32
C ARG A 48 -4.87 5.16 -8.15
N SER A 49 -3.90 5.49 -8.98
CA SER A 49 -4.08 6.48 -10.05
C SER A 49 -4.70 5.78 -11.25
N GLY A 50 -5.81 6.29 -11.78
CA GLY A 50 -6.48 5.74 -12.99
C GLY A 50 -5.67 5.83 -14.29
N ALA A 51 -4.35 6.03 -14.21
CA ALA A 51 -3.46 6.07 -15.35
C ALA A 51 -3.03 4.66 -15.72
N ARG A 52 -3.64 4.15 -16.80
CA ARG A 52 -3.09 3.29 -17.85
C ARG A 52 -1.71 2.70 -17.50
N ARG A 53 -1.66 1.37 -17.33
CA ARG A 53 -0.46 0.53 -17.21
C ARG A 53 0.72 1.12 -17.99
N SER A 54 1.59 1.89 -17.33
CA SER A 54 2.89 2.26 -17.86
C SER A 54 3.87 1.24 -17.32
N GLY A 55 4.10 0.20 -18.13
CA GLY A 55 4.98 -0.89 -17.77
C GLY A 55 6.43 -0.43 -17.69
N CYS A 56 6.92 -0.12 -16.50
CA CYS A 56 8.36 -0.07 -16.22
C CYS A 56 8.76 -0.63 -14.83
N LEU A 57 7.82 -1.03 -13.96
CA LEU A 57 8.15 -1.61 -12.64
C LEU A 57 7.98 -3.14 -12.57
N GLY A 58 7.56 -3.79 -13.66
CA GLY A 58 7.66 -5.24 -13.81
C GLY A 58 9.06 -5.72 -14.24
N ALA A 59 9.93 -4.80 -14.67
CA ALA A 59 11.26 -5.13 -15.21
C ALA A 59 12.30 -5.45 -14.12
N LEU A 60 12.11 -5.00 -12.87
CA LEU A 60 13.08 -5.26 -11.80
C LEU A 60 13.01 -6.70 -11.26
N MET A 61 11.91 -7.43 -11.46
CA MET A 61 11.82 -8.83 -11.03
C MET A 61 12.50 -9.82 -12.02
N LEU A 62 12.77 -9.38 -13.26
CA LEU A 62 13.43 -10.22 -14.26
C LEU A 62 14.96 -10.10 -14.26
N LEU A 63 15.53 -9.19 -13.45
CA LEU A 63 16.98 -8.99 -13.36
C LEU A 63 17.67 -9.91 -12.33
N LEU A 64 16.90 -10.62 -11.50
CA LEU A 64 17.41 -11.56 -10.49
C LEU A 64 17.49 -13.02 -10.98
N LEU A 65 17.14 -13.31 -12.24
CA LEU A 65 17.41 -14.62 -12.82
C LEU A 65 18.76 -14.57 -13.56
N PRO A 66 19.85 -15.10 -12.98
CA PRO A 66 21.13 -15.14 -13.68
C PRO A 66 21.00 -16.02 -14.94
N PRO A 67 21.44 -15.55 -16.12
CA PRO A 67 21.56 -16.42 -17.29
C PRO A 67 22.72 -17.39 -17.07
N GLY A 68 22.46 -18.60 -16.58
CA GLY A 68 23.55 -19.55 -16.38
C GLY A 68 23.15 -20.94 -15.89
N ARG A 69 22.70 -21.80 -16.81
CA ARG A 69 23.34 -23.09 -17.15
C ARG A 69 22.43 -23.89 -18.09
N ARG A 70 22.77 -23.89 -19.37
CA ARG A 70 22.59 -25.07 -20.22
C ARG A 70 23.66 -26.07 -19.79
N SER A 71 23.24 -27.27 -19.39
CA SER A 71 23.98 -28.52 -19.63
C SER A 71 22.97 -29.66 -19.68
#